data_AF-A0A945ZKY7-F1
#
_entry.id   AF-A0A945ZKY7-F1
#
_cell.length_a   1.000
_cell.length_b   1.000
_cell.length_c   1.000
_cell.angle_alpha   90.00
_cell.angle_beta   90.00
_cell.angle_gamma   90.00
#
_symmetry.space_group_name_H-M   'P 1'
#
loop_
_entity.id
_entity.type
_entity.pdbx_description
1 polymer ?
#
loop_
_entity_poly.entity_id
_entity_poly.type
_entity_poly.pdbx_seq_one_letter_code
_entity_poly.pdbx_strand_id
1 'polypeptide(L)'
;MTQSNFRDILIEGDSQSIRAHVDSSENELRENLSDLLYIASMLKWDFSANAHPIITLNAIKNLIGDDRKNPSKSLLLFGARLVSGKELRAEDLAILEKERKEGFASSVFISDLQNALCDGNKSVHVLSAQLFLASDRSLSLLEVVSEVLLHNIPQFALFVFHTMRAFSFQGNKDNLWAYLSCMIHQAKGIEFRERINTEHVKISDYTFSILKNNQVKLWDQFSIMLRFWEGDFVRIKQFRTDISYYLKRNNFETENEITPITNHWICNGPKQWGRHFIELSEKILEMDLSVKEKSEKIISLESLRAIGKKCDPQMLPLLGGGIEALC
;
A
#
# COMPACT_ATOMS: atom_id res chain seq x y z
N MET A 1 20.50 4.20 -12.44
CA MET A 1 19.72 3.00 -12.06
C MET A 1 20.70 1.87 -11.82
N THR A 2 20.64 1.19 -10.67
CA THR A 2 21.26 -0.14 -10.58
C THR A 2 20.39 -1.08 -11.41
N GLN A 3 20.90 -1.50 -12.56
CA GLN A 3 20.20 -2.41 -13.46
C GLN A 3 20.09 -3.79 -12.80
N SER A 4 18.88 -4.29 -12.70
CA SER A 4 18.57 -5.68 -12.37
C SER A 4 18.02 -6.31 -13.64
N ASN A 5 18.49 -7.50 -13.99
CA ASN A 5 18.02 -8.25 -15.16
C ASN A 5 16.48 -8.39 -15.13
N PHE A 6 15.90 -8.61 -13.95
CA PHE A 6 14.46 -8.74 -13.82
C PHE A 6 13.70 -7.44 -14.13
N ARG A 7 14.27 -6.27 -13.79
CA ARG A 7 13.65 -4.98 -14.14
C ARG A 7 13.58 -4.80 -15.64
N ASP A 8 14.65 -5.14 -16.36
CA ASP A 8 14.70 -5.02 -17.81
C ASP A 8 13.67 -5.96 -18.46
N ILE A 9 13.59 -7.22 -18.00
CA ILE A 9 12.55 -8.18 -18.42
C ILE A 9 11.13 -7.64 -18.18
N LEU A 10 10.88 -7.03 -17.01
CA LEU A 10 9.57 -6.45 -16.68
C LEU A 10 9.23 -5.26 -17.60
N ILE A 11 10.22 -4.43 -17.94
CA ILE A 11 10.04 -3.28 -18.84
C ILE A 11 9.72 -3.74 -20.25
N GLU A 12 10.45 -4.73 -20.76
CA GLU A 12 10.23 -5.32 -22.09
C GLU A 12 8.85 -5.97 -22.22
N GLY A 13 8.36 -6.55 -21.12
CA GLY A 13 7.01 -7.09 -21.06
C GLY A 13 6.87 -8.51 -21.61
N ASP A 14 7.98 -9.21 -21.87
CA ASP A 14 7.93 -10.57 -22.40
C ASP A 14 7.50 -11.59 -21.33
N SER A 15 6.30 -12.15 -21.52
CA SER A 15 5.72 -13.09 -20.57
C SER A 15 6.51 -14.40 -20.44
N GLN A 16 7.20 -14.83 -21.51
CA GLN A 16 8.03 -16.04 -21.45
C GLN A 16 9.28 -15.82 -20.60
N SER A 17 9.98 -14.70 -20.82
CA SER A 17 11.16 -14.32 -20.04
C SER A 17 10.84 -14.05 -18.58
N ILE A 18 9.70 -13.41 -18.28
CA ILE A 18 9.22 -13.24 -16.89
C ILE A 18 9.03 -14.60 -16.23
N ARG A 19 8.39 -15.54 -16.91
CA ARG A 19 8.15 -16.88 -16.38
C ARG A 19 9.46 -17.63 -16.15
N ALA A 20 10.35 -17.62 -17.14
CA ALA A 20 11.67 -18.24 -17.05
C ALA A 20 12.47 -17.68 -15.86
N HIS A 21 12.48 -16.35 -15.68
CA HIS A 21 13.15 -15.70 -14.54
C HIS A 21 12.59 -16.17 -13.20
N VAL A 22 11.26 -16.14 -13.03
CA VAL A 22 10.60 -16.56 -11.76
C VAL A 22 10.83 -18.05 -11.47
N ASP A 23 10.86 -18.90 -12.50
CA ASP A 23 11.09 -20.33 -12.32
C ASP A 23 12.54 -20.64 -11.91
N SER A 24 13.52 -19.85 -12.36
CA SER A 24 14.95 -20.05 -12.05
C SER A 24 15.44 -19.38 -10.76
N SER A 25 14.66 -18.46 -10.18
CA SER A 25 15.12 -17.55 -9.10
C SER A 25 14.66 -17.96 -7.69
N GLU A 26 14.72 -19.26 -7.37
CA GLU A 26 14.17 -19.82 -6.12
C GLU A 26 14.74 -19.19 -4.82
N ASN A 27 15.94 -18.59 -4.88
CA ASN A 27 16.59 -17.93 -3.74
C ASN A 27 16.49 -16.38 -3.75
N GLU A 28 15.93 -15.76 -4.79
CA GLU A 28 15.96 -14.28 -4.99
C GLU A 28 14.61 -13.62 -4.68
N LEU A 29 13.73 -14.29 -3.93
CA LEU A 29 12.37 -13.83 -3.63
C LEU A 29 12.31 -12.36 -3.18
N ARG A 30 13.21 -11.96 -2.28
CA ARG A 30 13.26 -10.59 -1.75
C ARG A 30 13.58 -9.57 -2.84
N GLU A 31 14.53 -9.89 -3.72
CA GLU A 31 14.99 -9.02 -4.80
C GLU A 31 13.92 -8.89 -5.87
N ASN A 32 13.32 -10.01 -6.28
CA ASN A 32 12.18 -10.03 -7.21
C ASN A 32 11.01 -9.17 -6.69
N LEU A 33 10.63 -9.32 -5.41
CA LEU A 33 9.57 -8.49 -4.81
C LEU A 33 9.96 -7.01 -4.73
N SER A 34 11.25 -6.71 -4.47
CA SER A 34 11.76 -5.33 -4.42
C SER A 34 11.68 -4.68 -5.80
N ASP A 35 12.04 -5.42 -6.85
CA ASP A 35 12.00 -4.96 -8.23
C ASP A 35 10.56 -4.74 -8.72
N LEU A 36 9.64 -5.66 -8.42
CA LEU A 36 8.22 -5.47 -8.72
C LEU A 36 7.66 -4.19 -8.09
N LEU A 37 7.95 -3.96 -6.81
CA LEU A 37 7.51 -2.77 -6.09
C LEU A 37 8.17 -1.50 -6.62
N TYR A 38 9.43 -1.58 -7.03
CA TYR A 38 10.13 -0.46 -7.65
C TYR A 38 9.52 -0.10 -9.00
N ILE A 39 9.32 -1.06 -9.90
CA ILE A 39 8.66 -0.82 -11.19
C ILE A 39 7.26 -0.25 -10.97
N ALA A 40 6.49 -0.81 -10.03
CA ALA A 40 5.18 -0.26 -9.68
C ALA A 40 5.26 1.21 -9.24
N SER A 41 6.24 1.57 -8.42
CA SER A 41 6.42 2.95 -7.99
C SER A 41 6.72 3.89 -9.15
N MET A 42 7.32 3.42 -10.25
CA MET A 42 7.66 4.23 -11.42
C MET A 42 6.56 4.32 -12.48
N LEU A 43 5.47 3.55 -12.36
CA LEU A 43 4.41 3.56 -13.36
C LEU A 43 3.83 4.95 -13.58
N LYS A 44 3.59 5.32 -14.83
CA LYS A 44 2.72 6.45 -15.13
C LYS A 44 1.28 6.01 -14.88
N TRP A 45 0.65 6.60 -13.86
CA TRP A 45 -0.65 6.17 -13.36
C TRP A 45 -1.58 7.37 -13.20
N ASP A 46 -2.43 7.59 -14.20
CA ASP A 46 -3.39 8.71 -14.21
C ASP A 46 -4.77 8.32 -13.66
N PHE A 47 -4.90 7.11 -13.10
CA PHE A 47 -6.12 6.61 -12.47
C PHE A 47 -6.11 6.84 -10.96
N SER A 48 -7.21 6.47 -10.29
CA SER A 48 -7.34 6.54 -8.84
C SER A 48 -6.16 5.88 -8.11
N ALA A 49 -5.67 6.55 -7.06
CA ALA A 49 -4.64 6.05 -6.16
C ALA A 49 -5.00 4.66 -5.58
N ASN A 50 -6.28 4.43 -5.24
CA ASN A 50 -6.76 3.14 -4.73
C ASN A 50 -6.68 1.98 -5.71
N ALA A 51 -6.48 2.25 -7.01
CA ALA A 51 -6.30 1.23 -8.03
C ALA A 51 -4.83 0.99 -8.39
N HIS A 52 -3.89 1.71 -7.74
CA HIS A 52 -2.48 1.66 -8.09
C HIS A 52 -1.88 0.26 -7.84
N PRO A 53 -1.14 -0.35 -8.81
CA PRO A 53 -0.61 -1.71 -8.70
C PRO A 53 0.27 -1.99 -7.48
N ILE A 54 0.92 -0.96 -6.93
CA ILE A 54 1.73 -1.08 -5.70
C ILE A 54 0.94 -1.64 -4.52
N ILE A 55 -0.37 -1.40 -4.47
CA ILE A 55 -1.25 -1.90 -3.41
C ILE A 55 -1.29 -3.42 -3.45
N THR A 56 -1.67 -3.98 -4.61
CA THR A 56 -1.76 -5.43 -4.82
C THR A 56 -0.40 -6.10 -4.67
N LEU A 57 0.67 -5.52 -5.21
CA LEU A 57 2.02 -6.08 -5.06
C LEU A 57 2.49 -6.13 -3.61
N ASN A 58 2.21 -5.09 -2.84
CA ASN A 58 2.55 -5.09 -1.42
C ASN A 58 1.68 -6.08 -0.63
N ALA A 59 0.43 -6.31 -1.04
CA ALA A 59 -0.41 -7.36 -0.48
C ALA A 59 0.14 -8.76 -0.80
N ILE A 60 0.51 -9.03 -2.06
CA ILE A 60 1.17 -10.27 -2.50
C ILE A 60 2.45 -10.52 -1.70
N LYS A 61 3.31 -9.51 -1.55
CA LYS A 61 4.52 -9.60 -0.72
C LYS A 61 4.20 -10.04 0.71
N ASN A 62 3.15 -9.48 1.31
CA ASN A 62 2.77 -9.79 2.68
C ASN A 62 2.19 -11.21 2.82
N LEU A 63 1.45 -11.69 1.81
CA LEU A 63 0.87 -13.04 1.77
C LEU A 63 1.94 -14.10 1.55
N ILE A 64 2.78 -13.94 0.52
CA ILE A 64 3.93 -14.83 0.28
C ILE A 64 4.85 -14.88 1.51
N GLY A 65 4.98 -13.77 2.22
CA GLY A 65 5.78 -13.67 3.44
C GLY A 65 5.35 -14.59 4.60
N ASP A 66 4.14 -15.18 4.57
CA ASP A 66 3.71 -16.19 5.56
C ASP A 66 4.49 -17.50 5.45
N ASP A 67 4.90 -17.90 4.24
CA ASP A 67 5.76 -19.07 4.02
C ASP A 67 6.86 -18.74 3.02
N ARG A 68 7.96 -18.20 3.55
CA ARG A 68 9.15 -17.84 2.78
C ARG A 68 9.92 -19.04 2.25
N LYS A 69 9.69 -20.25 2.80
CA LYS A 69 10.38 -21.47 2.35
C LYS A 69 9.73 -22.03 1.09
N ASN A 70 8.42 -21.83 0.94
CA ASN A 70 7.66 -22.27 -0.22
C ASN A 70 6.85 -21.10 -0.81
N PRO A 71 7.49 -20.04 -1.33
CA PRO A 71 6.77 -18.88 -1.86
C PRO A 71 5.88 -19.27 -3.05
N SER A 72 4.74 -18.61 -3.18
CA SER A 72 3.82 -18.86 -4.30
C SER A 72 4.35 -18.24 -5.59
N LYS A 73 4.75 -19.10 -6.55
CA LYS A 73 5.19 -18.67 -7.89
C LYS A 73 4.04 -18.03 -8.68
N SER A 74 2.81 -18.54 -8.56
CA SER A 74 1.65 -17.99 -9.25
C SER A 74 1.33 -16.56 -8.81
N LEU A 75 1.45 -16.25 -7.52
CA LEU A 75 1.30 -14.89 -7.01
C LEU A 75 2.41 -13.95 -7.51
N LEU A 76 3.67 -14.42 -7.60
CA LEU A 76 4.76 -13.64 -8.18
C LEU A 76 4.51 -13.33 -9.66
N LEU A 77 4.11 -14.33 -10.44
CA LEU A 77 3.79 -14.16 -11.87
C LEU A 77 2.61 -13.22 -12.08
N PHE A 78 1.57 -13.33 -11.26
CA PHE A 78 0.45 -12.40 -11.29
C PHE A 78 0.92 -10.97 -10.98
N GLY A 79 1.75 -10.79 -9.94
CA GLY A 79 2.36 -9.50 -9.62
C GLY A 79 3.18 -8.91 -10.78
N ALA A 80 4.02 -9.71 -11.42
CA ALA A 80 4.79 -9.30 -12.59
C ALA A 80 3.88 -8.81 -13.73
N ARG A 81 2.81 -9.54 -14.01
CA ARG A 81 1.81 -9.15 -15.02
C ARG A 81 1.15 -7.79 -14.72
N LEU A 82 1.03 -7.39 -13.46
CA LEU A 82 0.44 -6.09 -13.09
C LEU A 82 1.30 -4.90 -13.49
N VAL A 83 2.59 -5.08 -13.74
CA VAL A 83 3.53 -3.98 -14.03
C VAL A 83 4.26 -4.14 -15.37
N SER A 84 4.29 -5.36 -15.89
CA SER A 84 4.95 -5.75 -17.13
C SER A 84 4.48 -4.93 -18.34
N GLY A 85 5.44 -4.40 -19.11
CA GLY A 85 5.19 -3.67 -20.35
C GLY A 85 4.42 -2.35 -20.21
N LYS A 86 4.29 -1.81 -18.98
CA LYS A 86 3.58 -0.55 -18.72
C LYS A 86 4.48 0.67 -18.86
N GLU A 87 3.89 1.79 -19.25
CA GLU A 87 4.59 3.07 -19.35
C GLU A 87 5.13 3.53 -17.99
N LEU A 88 6.39 3.94 -17.97
CA LEU A 88 7.09 4.45 -16.79
C LEU A 88 7.25 5.96 -16.87
N ARG A 89 7.26 6.63 -15.72
CA ARG A 89 7.56 8.06 -15.64
C ARG A 89 9.04 8.31 -15.93
N ALA A 90 9.31 9.11 -16.95
CA ALA A 90 10.68 9.39 -17.41
C ALA A 90 11.34 10.58 -16.70
N GLU A 91 10.56 11.51 -16.16
CA GLU A 91 11.08 12.79 -15.66
C GLU A 91 11.53 12.77 -14.19
N ASP A 92 11.16 11.74 -13.42
CA ASP A 92 11.42 11.70 -11.98
C ASP A 92 12.92 11.90 -11.66
N LEU A 93 13.81 11.20 -12.37
CA LEU A 93 15.25 11.35 -12.20
C LEU A 93 15.79 12.69 -12.69
N ALA A 94 15.25 13.22 -13.78
CA ALA A 94 15.69 14.50 -14.34
C ALA A 94 15.42 15.65 -13.36
N ILE A 95 14.27 15.63 -12.67
CA ILE A 95 13.93 16.61 -11.63
C ILE A 95 14.95 16.53 -10.48
N LEU A 96 15.22 15.34 -9.96
CA LEU A 96 16.15 15.17 -8.84
C LEU A 96 17.58 15.62 -9.21
N GLU A 97 18.03 15.31 -10.42
CA GLU A 97 19.34 15.68 -10.94
C GLU A 97 19.50 17.18 -11.18
N LYS A 98 18.43 17.83 -11.63
CA LYS A 98 18.39 19.29 -11.80
C LYS A 98 18.61 19.99 -10.45
N GLU A 99 17.81 19.63 -9.44
CA GLU A 99 17.91 20.23 -8.10
C GLU A 99 19.27 19.95 -7.44
N ARG A 100 19.86 18.78 -7.68
CA ARG A 100 21.22 18.46 -7.20
C ARG A 100 22.28 19.40 -7.80
N LYS A 101 22.13 19.80 -9.07
CA LYS A 101 23.08 20.66 -9.79
C LYS A 101 22.92 22.14 -9.48
N GLU A 102 21.67 22.61 -9.39
CA GLU A 102 21.35 24.02 -9.12
C GLU A 102 21.72 24.44 -7.69
N GLY A 103 21.90 23.45 -6.79
CA GLY A 103 22.18 23.70 -5.39
C GLY A 103 20.90 24.08 -4.64
N PHE A 104 20.87 23.84 -3.33
CA PHE A 104 19.69 24.15 -2.53
C PHE A 104 19.57 25.65 -2.30
N ALA A 105 18.34 26.17 -2.34
CA ALA A 105 18.05 27.42 -1.66
C ALA A 105 18.48 27.29 -0.18
N SER A 106 19.05 28.35 0.40
CA SER A 106 19.68 28.31 1.74
C SER A 106 18.71 27.90 2.87
N SER A 107 17.40 27.88 2.63
CA SER A 107 16.39 27.33 3.54
C SER A 107 15.19 26.77 2.78
N VAL A 108 14.93 25.47 2.92
CA VAL A 108 13.68 24.81 2.49
C VAL A 108 13.03 24.19 3.71
N PHE A 109 11.78 24.53 3.99
CA PHE A 109 11.07 24.06 5.18
C PHE A 109 10.03 22.99 4.85
N ILE A 110 9.81 22.08 5.79
CA ILE A 110 8.76 21.06 5.70
C ILE A 110 7.37 21.71 5.58
N SER A 111 7.15 22.83 6.26
CA SER A 111 5.89 23.59 6.19
C SER A 111 5.58 24.09 4.78
N ASP A 112 6.60 24.47 4.01
CA ASP A 112 6.42 24.95 2.64
C ASP A 112 5.92 23.81 1.74
N LEU A 113 6.47 22.61 1.92
CA LEU A 113 6.00 21.41 1.24
C LEU A 113 4.57 21.05 1.64
N GLN A 114 4.24 21.08 2.94
CA GLN A 114 2.88 20.78 3.42
C GLN A 114 1.86 21.76 2.83
N ASN A 115 2.16 23.06 2.85
CA ASN A 115 1.29 24.09 2.26
C ASN A 115 1.14 23.89 0.75
N ALA A 116 2.24 23.64 0.03
CA ALA A 116 2.21 23.39 -1.41
C ALA A 116 1.38 22.15 -1.76
N LEU A 117 1.45 21.08 -0.95
CA LEU A 117 0.62 19.89 -1.12
C LEU A 117 -0.86 20.21 -0.88
N CYS A 118 -1.20 20.93 0.21
CA CYS A 118 -2.57 21.33 0.51
C CYS A 118 -3.19 22.17 -0.60
N ASP A 119 -2.42 23.07 -1.20
CA ASP A 119 -2.86 23.97 -2.27
C ASP A 119 -2.83 23.30 -3.67
N GLY A 120 -2.38 22.05 -3.77
CA GLY A 120 -2.20 21.36 -5.06
C GLY A 120 -1.17 22.03 -5.99
N ASN A 121 -0.21 22.77 -5.42
CA ASN A 121 0.72 23.63 -6.15
C ASN A 121 1.74 22.81 -6.97
N LYS A 122 2.13 23.32 -8.14
CA LYS A 122 3.16 22.71 -8.99
C LYS A 122 4.57 22.73 -8.36
N SER A 123 4.80 23.59 -7.36
CA SER A 123 6.09 23.66 -6.63
C SER A 123 6.40 22.42 -5.79
N VAL A 124 5.41 21.54 -5.54
CA VAL A 124 5.57 20.33 -4.70
C VAL A 124 6.73 19.45 -5.15
N HIS A 125 6.91 19.24 -6.46
CA HIS A 125 8.00 18.40 -6.97
C HIS A 125 9.39 18.96 -6.64
N VAL A 126 9.57 20.27 -6.80
CA VAL A 126 10.83 20.97 -6.53
C VAL A 126 11.12 20.94 -5.03
N LEU A 127 10.15 21.35 -4.20
CA LEU A 127 10.29 21.35 -2.74
C LEU A 127 10.60 19.94 -2.19
N SER A 128 9.92 18.93 -2.73
CA SER A 128 10.15 17.54 -2.35
C SER A 128 11.54 17.05 -2.74
N ALA A 129 12.02 17.39 -3.94
CA ALA A 129 13.35 17.00 -4.39
C ALA A 129 14.46 17.64 -3.52
N GLN A 130 14.32 18.93 -3.22
CA GLN A 130 15.26 19.65 -2.35
C GLN A 130 15.28 19.07 -0.93
N LEU A 131 14.11 18.86 -0.30
CA LEU A 131 14.02 18.24 1.02
C LEU A 131 14.52 16.78 1.03
N PHE A 132 14.26 16.03 -0.04
CA PHE A 132 14.71 14.64 -0.15
C PHE A 132 16.23 14.53 -0.20
N LEU A 133 16.88 15.42 -0.95
CA LEU A 133 18.33 15.49 -1.02
C LEU A 133 18.94 16.02 0.29
N ALA A 134 18.34 17.04 0.89
CA ALA A 134 18.83 17.64 2.15
C ALA A 134 18.69 16.70 3.37
N SER A 135 17.75 15.75 3.34
CA SER A 135 17.47 14.81 4.43
C SER A 135 18.18 13.47 4.34
N ASP A 136 19.20 13.32 3.47
CA ASP A 136 19.82 12.02 3.11
C ASP A 136 18.78 10.95 2.76
N ARG A 137 17.74 11.34 1.99
CA ARG A 137 16.70 10.44 1.46
C ARG A 137 15.87 9.77 2.57
N SER A 138 15.60 10.51 3.64
CA SER A 138 14.91 10.02 4.84
C SER A 138 13.46 9.61 4.60
N LEU A 139 13.02 8.57 5.33
CA LEU A 139 11.61 8.15 5.44
C LEU A 139 10.70 9.27 5.98
N SER A 140 11.24 10.17 6.80
CA SER A 140 10.47 11.26 7.42
C SER A 140 9.77 12.16 6.40
N LEU A 141 10.34 12.31 5.20
CA LEU A 141 9.71 13.08 4.13
C LEU A 141 8.49 12.36 3.54
N LEU A 142 8.53 11.03 3.45
CA LEU A 142 7.37 10.24 3.02
C LEU A 142 6.23 10.37 4.03
N GLU A 143 6.54 10.43 5.32
CA GLU A 143 5.54 10.68 6.37
C GLU A 143 4.90 12.08 6.25
N VAL A 144 5.68 13.11 5.89
CA VAL A 144 5.14 14.46 5.62
C VAL A 144 4.10 14.43 4.49
N VAL A 145 4.43 13.78 3.37
CA VAL A 145 3.46 13.66 2.27
C VAL A 145 2.26 12.83 2.71
N SER A 146 2.49 11.72 3.41
CA SER A 146 1.44 10.83 3.90
C SER A 146 0.45 11.55 4.81
N GLU A 147 0.93 12.43 5.68
CA GLU A 147 0.09 13.25 6.56
C GLU A 147 -0.93 14.08 5.79
N VAL A 148 -0.49 14.79 4.75
CA VAL A 148 -1.40 15.62 3.93
C VAL A 148 -2.37 14.75 3.14
N LEU A 149 -1.90 13.66 2.54
CA LEU A 149 -2.75 12.76 1.74
C LEU A 149 -3.83 12.08 2.61
N LEU A 150 -3.53 11.79 3.88
CA LEU A 150 -4.48 11.19 4.83
C LEU A 150 -5.60 12.13 5.26
N HIS A 151 -5.54 13.43 4.93
CA HIS A 151 -6.72 14.29 4.98
C HIS A 151 -7.86 13.77 4.08
N ASN A 152 -7.61 12.85 3.15
CA ASN A 152 -8.63 12.14 2.39
C ASN A 152 -8.41 10.61 2.46
N ILE A 153 -8.73 10.04 3.62
CA ILE A 153 -8.66 8.59 3.89
C ILE A 153 -9.31 7.74 2.80
N PRO A 154 -10.57 8.01 2.37
CA PRO A 154 -11.24 7.15 1.38
C PRO A 154 -10.47 7.01 0.07
N GLN A 155 -9.77 8.06 -0.37
CA GLN A 155 -9.05 8.08 -1.63
C GLN A 155 -7.59 7.61 -1.51
N PHE A 156 -6.93 7.87 -0.38
CA PHE A 156 -5.47 7.76 -0.29
C PHE A 156 -4.95 6.76 0.74
N ALA A 157 -5.70 6.41 1.80
CA ALA A 157 -5.12 5.65 2.90
C ALA A 157 -4.47 4.33 2.45
N LEU A 158 -5.18 3.57 1.62
CA LEU A 158 -4.71 2.29 1.08
C LEU A 158 -3.43 2.49 0.24
N PHE A 159 -3.45 3.44 -0.69
CA PHE A 159 -2.29 3.76 -1.53
C PHE A 159 -1.08 4.23 -0.72
N VAL A 160 -1.28 5.17 0.21
CA VAL A 160 -0.23 5.76 1.04
C VAL A 160 0.44 4.66 1.85
N PHE A 161 -0.35 3.86 2.57
CA PHE A 161 0.19 2.80 3.41
C PHE A 161 1.01 1.78 2.60
N HIS A 162 0.45 1.27 1.50
CA HIS A 162 1.17 0.27 0.70
C HIS A 162 2.44 0.83 0.06
N THR A 163 2.44 2.11 -0.33
CA THR A 163 3.63 2.80 -0.84
C THR A 163 4.69 2.99 0.26
N MET A 164 4.31 3.39 1.48
CA MET A 164 5.24 3.46 2.61
C MET A 164 5.85 2.10 2.93
N ARG A 165 5.06 1.03 2.94
CA ARG A 165 5.55 -0.33 3.17
C ARG A 165 6.46 -0.84 2.05
N ALA A 166 6.25 -0.38 0.82
CA ALA A 166 7.12 -0.67 -0.31
C ALA A 166 8.45 0.12 -0.21
N PHE A 167 8.38 1.40 0.15
CA PHE A 167 9.55 2.24 0.43
C PHE A 167 10.42 1.62 1.53
N SER A 168 9.85 1.23 2.68
CA SER A 168 10.63 0.62 3.77
C SER A 168 11.20 -0.77 3.41
N PHE A 169 10.61 -1.45 2.43
CA PHE A 169 11.12 -2.72 1.94
C PHE A 169 12.29 -2.55 0.96
N GLN A 170 12.34 -1.41 0.27
CA GLN A 170 13.41 -1.08 -0.66
C GLN A 170 14.74 -0.90 0.09
N GLY A 171 15.69 -1.79 -0.19
CA GLY A 171 17.03 -1.75 0.40
C GLY A 171 17.97 -0.76 -0.29
N ASN A 172 17.66 -0.35 -1.53
CA ASN A 172 18.50 0.57 -2.28
C ASN A 172 18.02 2.03 -2.14
N LYS A 173 18.84 2.86 -1.49
CA LYS A 173 18.60 4.30 -1.31
C LYS A 173 18.42 5.07 -2.63
N ASP A 174 19.02 4.63 -3.74
CA ASP A 174 18.90 5.29 -5.05
C ASP A 174 17.49 5.16 -5.65
N ASN A 175 16.74 4.13 -5.22
CA ASN A 175 15.40 3.86 -5.71
C ASN A 175 14.31 4.61 -4.92
N LEU A 176 14.64 5.15 -3.74
CA LEU A 176 13.67 5.70 -2.80
C LEU A 176 12.90 6.90 -3.35
N TRP A 177 13.52 7.69 -4.23
CA TRP A 177 12.89 8.84 -4.87
C TRP A 177 11.65 8.46 -5.70
N ALA A 178 11.65 7.27 -6.32
CA ALA A 178 10.55 6.83 -7.16
C ALA A 178 9.24 6.68 -6.38
N TYR A 179 9.31 6.24 -5.11
CA TYR A 179 8.14 6.09 -4.24
C TYR A 179 7.60 7.44 -3.75
N LEU A 180 8.49 8.38 -3.40
CA LEU A 180 8.08 9.74 -3.03
C LEU A 180 7.44 10.45 -4.23
N SER A 181 8.07 10.34 -5.40
CA SER A 181 7.53 10.85 -6.67
C SER A 181 6.17 10.23 -6.99
N CYS A 182 6.02 8.93 -6.79
CA CYS A 182 4.74 8.22 -6.96
C CYS A 182 3.62 8.87 -6.14
N MET A 183 3.86 9.17 -4.86
CA MET A 183 2.87 9.85 -4.02
C MET A 183 2.55 11.27 -4.49
N ILE A 184 3.58 12.04 -4.85
CA ILE A 184 3.42 13.42 -5.31
C ILE A 184 2.60 13.47 -6.60
N HIS A 185 2.89 12.58 -7.57
CA HIS A 185 2.13 12.49 -8.82
C HIS A 185 0.66 12.14 -8.57
N GLN A 186 0.36 11.23 -7.63
CA GLN A 186 -1.03 10.91 -7.25
C GLN A 186 -1.77 12.07 -6.55
N ALA A 187 -1.04 12.97 -5.90
CA ALA A 187 -1.60 14.13 -5.22
C ALA A 187 -1.75 15.36 -6.12
N LYS A 188 -1.22 15.31 -7.35
CA LYS A 188 -1.11 16.47 -8.23
C LYS A 188 -2.49 17.06 -8.56
N GLY A 189 -2.64 18.36 -8.32
CA GLY A 189 -3.86 19.11 -8.61
C GLY A 189 -5.04 18.82 -7.67
N ILE A 190 -4.80 18.10 -6.57
CA ILE A 190 -5.80 17.84 -5.53
C ILE A 190 -5.54 18.82 -4.40
N GLU A 191 -6.59 19.55 -4.03
CA GLU A 191 -6.57 20.40 -2.83
C GLU A 191 -6.91 19.56 -1.60
N PHE A 192 -6.06 19.65 -0.57
CA PHE A 192 -6.30 19.02 0.72
C PHE A 192 -6.65 20.09 1.74
N ARG A 193 -7.73 19.86 2.47
CA ARG A 193 -8.12 20.73 3.58
C ARG A 193 -7.55 20.18 4.87
N GLU A 194 -6.71 20.96 5.52
CA GLU A 194 -6.21 20.65 6.86
C GLU A 194 -7.37 20.44 7.83
N ARG A 195 -7.23 19.42 8.69
CA ARG A 195 -8.28 19.04 9.63
C ARG A 195 -7.88 19.44 11.04
N ILE A 196 -8.61 20.40 11.58
CA ILE A 196 -8.60 20.64 13.02
C ILE A 196 -9.60 19.66 13.63
N ASN A 197 -9.09 18.58 14.22
CA ASN A 197 -9.91 17.65 14.99
C ASN A 197 -9.46 17.63 16.45
N THR A 198 -10.35 18.05 17.34
CA THR A 198 -10.16 18.01 18.80
C THR A 198 -10.73 16.74 19.43
N GLU A 199 -11.33 15.87 18.62
CA GLU A 199 -12.09 14.73 19.10
C GLU A 199 -11.26 13.45 19.09
N HIS A 200 -11.15 12.84 20.27
CA HIS A 200 -10.45 11.58 20.47
C HIS A 200 -11.43 10.40 20.41
N VAL A 201 -11.22 9.48 19.48
CA VAL A 201 -11.88 8.15 19.49
C VAL A 201 -10.88 7.07 19.86
N LYS A 202 -11.40 5.90 20.24
CA LYS A 202 -10.63 4.66 20.21
C LYS A 202 -11.03 3.89 18.96
N ILE A 203 -10.07 3.55 18.12
CA ILE A 203 -10.32 2.77 16.90
C ILE A 203 -10.97 1.40 17.21
N SER A 204 -10.69 0.84 18.39
CA SER A 204 -11.29 -0.40 18.89
C SER A 204 -12.81 -0.36 18.89
N ASP A 205 -13.40 0.79 19.20
CA ASP A 205 -14.85 0.96 19.38
C ASP A 205 -15.61 0.77 18.04
N TYR A 206 -14.90 0.83 16.92
CA TYR A 206 -15.46 0.67 15.57
C TYR A 206 -15.19 -0.71 14.97
N THR A 207 -14.38 -1.56 15.62
CA THR A 207 -13.93 -2.84 15.05
C THR A 207 -15.10 -3.75 14.74
N PHE A 208 -16.02 -3.92 15.69
CA PHE A 208 -17.15 -4.82 15.54
C PHE A 208 -18.10 -4.37 14.42
N SER A 209 -18.52 -3.09 14.43
CA SER A 209 -19.45 -2.56 13.42
C SER A 209 -18.86 -2.64 12.02
N ILE A 210 -17.58 -2.33 11.86
CA ILE A 210 -16.89 -2.43 10.57
C ILE A 210 -16.76 -3.88 10.08
N LEU A 211 -16.36 -4.82 10.95
CA LEU A 211 -16.19 -6.22 10.55
C LEU A 211 -17.53 -6.93 10.29
N LYS A 212 -18.57 -6.55 11.02
CA LYS A 212 -19.93 -7.04 10.79
C LYS A 212 -20.49 -6.52 9.47
N ASN A 213 -20.05 -5.34 9.03
CA ASN A 213 -20.53 -4.73 7.80
C ASN A 213 -19.98 -5.47 6.56
N ASN A 214 -20.87 -6.00 5.72
CA ASN A 214 -20.51 -6.74 4.50
C ASN A 214 -20.09 -5.81 3.34
N GLN A 215 -19.24 -4.82 3.63
CA GLN A 215 -18.64 -3.93 2.64
C GLN A 215 -17.14 -4.18 2.58
N VAL A 216 -16.71 -4.97 1.60
CA VAL A 216 -15.32 -5.39 1.40
C VAL A 216 -14.33 -4.22 1.46
N LYS A 217 -14.63 -3.11 0.76
CA LYS A 217 -13.77 -1.91 0.73
C LYS A 217 -13.58 -1.26 2.11
N LEU A 218 -14.56 -1.42 3.01
CA LEU A 218 -14.48 -0.90 4.36
C LEU A 218 -13.46 -1.70 5.19
N TRP A 219 -13.37 -3.02 4.99
CA TRP A 219 -12.34 -3.85 5.64
C TRP A 219 -10.94 -3.47 5.17
N ASP A 220 -10.77 -3.22 3.86
CA ASP A 220 -9.50 -2.76 3.29
C ASP A 220 -9.04 -1.48 3.97
N GLN A 221 -9.91 -0.46 3.99
CA GLN A 221 -9.62 0.82 4.62
C GLN A 221 -9.35 0.68 6.11
N PHE A 222 -10.16 -0.10 6.83
CA PHE A 222 -10.01 -0.29 8.27
C PHE A 222 -8.74 -1.02 8.66
N SER A 223 -8.33 -2.03 7.89
CA SER A 223 -7.05 -2.70 8.07
C SER A 223 -5.88 -1.71 8.00
N ILE A 224 -5.97 -0.73 7.12
CA ILE A 224 -4.95 0.32 6.96
C ILE A 224 -5.01 1.33 8.10
N MET A 225 -6.21 1.78 8.49
CA MET A 225 -6.39 2.66 9.64
C MET A 225 -5.83 2.05 10.93
N LEU A 226 -6.10 0.77 11.20
CA LEU A 226 -5.51 0.05 12.34
C LEU A 226 -3.97 0.05 12.28
N ARG A 227 -3.40 -0.21 11.10
CA ARG A 227 -1.94 -0.25 10.92
C ARG A 227 -1.30 1.13 11.07
N PHE A 228 -1.95 2.21 10.65
CA PHE A 228 -1.51 3.58 10.95
C PHE A 228 -1.66 3.95 12.42
N TRP A 229 -2.76 3.53 13.05
CA TRP A 229 -3.07 3.85 14.44
C TRP A 229 -2.08 3.26 15.43
N GLU A 230 -1.61 2.04 15.16
CA GLU A 230 -0.73 1.24 16.04
C GLU A 230 0.73 1.23 15.60
N GLY A 231 1.04 1.72 14.40
CA GLY A 231 2.40 1.72 13.89
C GLY A 231 3.31 2.71 14.61
N ASP A 232 4.60 2.56 14.41
CA ASP A 232 5.62 3.45 14.95
C ASP A 232 6.01 4.49 13.89
N PHE A 233 5.32 5.64 13.93
CA PHE A 233 5.49 6.74 12.99
C PHE A 233 5.82 8.02 13.73
N VAL A 234 6.71 8.83 13.16
CA VAL A 234 7.03 10.17 13.70
C VAL A 234 5.77 11.04 13.72
N ARG A 235 4.91 10.93 12.70
CA ARG A 235 3.66 11.68 12.56
C ARG A 235 2.41 10.97 13.08
N ILE A 236 2.57 9.95 13.94
CA ILE A 236 1.46 9.13 14.47
C ILE A 236 0.31 9.95 15.07
N LYS A 237 0.61 11.09 15.72
CA LYS A 237 -0.41 11.97 16.30
C LYS A 237 -1.38 12.46 15.22
N GLN A 238 -0.86 12.96 14.09
CA GLN A 238 -1.71 13.47 13.02
C GLN A 238 -2.47 12.35 12.32
N PHE A 239 -1.84 11.19 12.08
CA PHE A 239 -2.55 10.03 11.53
C PHE A 239 -3.76 9.62 12.38
N ARG A 240 -3.60 9.60 13.72
CA ARG A 240 -4.72 9.32 14.64
C ARG A 240 -5.78 10.42 14.61
N THR A 241 -5.40 11.69 14.47
CA THR A 241 -6.32 12.83 14.32
C THR A 241 -7.22 12.65 13.09
N ASP A 242 -6.65 12.32 11.94
CA ASP A 242 -7.38 12.15 10.67
C ASP A 242 -8.26 10.91 10.65
N ILE A 243 -7.75 9.80 11.21
CA ILE A 243 -8.54 8.58 11.40
C ILE A 243 -9.72 8.84 12.34
N SER A 244 -9.49 9.53 13.46
CA SER A 244 -10.57 9.87 14.40
C SER A 244 -11.64 10.72 13.74
N TYR A 245 -11.23 11.70 12.92
CA TYR A 245 -12.15 12.55 12.17
C TYR A 245 -13.02 11.73 11.21
N TYR A 246 -12.39 10.79 10.48
CA TYR A 246 -13.09 9.93 9.53
C TYR A 246 -14.08 9.00 10.24
N LEU A 247 -13.65 8.29 11.28
CA LEU A 247 -14.50 7.35 12.00
C LEU A 247 -15.75 8.01 12.61
N LYS A 248 -15.63 9.23 13.14
CA LYS A 248 -16.79 9.93 13.73
C LYS A 248 -17.81 10.45 12.74
N ARG A 249 -17.40 10.74 11.51
CA ARG A 249 -18.27 11.34 10.49
C ARG A 249 -18.92 10.32 9.55
N ASN A 250 -18.57 9.04 9.68
CA ASN A 250 -19.13 7.98 8.87
C ASN A 250 -19.96 7.06 9.75
N ASN A 251 -21.10 6.61 9.22
CA ASN A 251 -21.89 5.56 9.85
C ASN A 251 -21.44 4.20 9.29
N PHE A 252 -21.20 3.24 10.18
CA PHE A 252 -20.77 1.89 9.83
C PHE A 252 -21.85 0.83 10.09
N GLU A 253 -23.00 1.23 10.63
CA GLU A 253 -24.17 0.36 10.74
C GLU A 253 -24.67 -0.06 9.35
N THR A 254 -25.15 -1.30 9.22
CA THR A 254 -25.68 -1.81 7.96
C THR A 254 -26.74 -2.89 8.18
N GLU A 255 -27.63 -3.02 7.20
CA GLU A 255 -28.60 -4.12 7.13
C GLU A 255 -27.99 -5.38 6.49
N ASN A 256 -26.89 -5.26 5.73
CA ASN A 256 -26.20 -6.38 5.10
C ASN A 256 -25.02 -6.83 5.96
N GLU A 257 -25.28 -7.77 6.87
CA GLU A 257 -24.32 -8.22 7.86
C GLU A 257 -23.61 -9.50 7.44
N ILE A 258 -22.32 -9.60 7.75
CA ILE A 258 -21.57 -10.84 7.68
C ILE A 258 -22.10 -11.83 8.72
N THR A 259 -22.37 -13.05 8.26
CA THR A 259 -22.67 -14.17 9.16
C THR A 259 -21.37 -14.70 9.77
N PRO A 260 -21.20 -14.69 11.10
CA PRO A 260 -20.00 -15.21 11.74
C PRO A 260 -19.90 -16.73 11.58
N ILE A 261 -18.69 -17.24 11.34
CA ILE A 261 -18.41 -18.69 11.21
C ILE A 261 -17.47 -19.12 12.34
N THR A 262 -18.03 -19.70 13.39
CA THR A 262 -17.29 -20.02 14.62
C THR A 262 -16.28 -21.16 14.46
N ASN A 263 -16.52 -22.08 13.53
CA ASN A 263 -15.67 -23.23 13.21
C ASN A 263 -14.70 -22.99 12.04
N HIS A 264 -14.57 -21.75 11.55
CA HIS A 264 -13.64 -21.42 10.47
C HIS A 264 -12.17 -21.54 10.95
N TRP A 265 -11.26 -21.95 10.07
CA TRP A 265 -9.84 -22.20 10.41
C TRP A 265 -9.14 -20.95 10.97
N ILE A 266 -9.59 -19.75 10.61
CA ILE A 266 -9.02 -18.49 11.13
C ILE A 266 -9.16 -18.37 12.66
N CYS A 267 -10.20 -18.99 13.24
CA CYS A 267 -10.47 -18.98 14.68
C CYS A 267 -9.41 -19.75 15.49
N ASN A 268 -8.60 -20.60 14.85
CA ASN A 268 -7.46 -21.28 15.50
C ASN A 268 -6.31 -20.32 15.84
N GLY A 269 -6.39 -19.07 15.38
CA GLY A 269 -5.46 -17.99 15.68
C GLY A 269 -4.22 -17.95 14.77
N PRO A 270 -3.51 -16.81 14.73
CA PRO A 270 -2.48 -16.52 13.71
C PRO A 270 -1.34 -17.52 13.60
N LYS A 271 -1.01 -18.21 14.69
CA LYS A 271 0.08 -19.21 14.71
C LYS A 271 -0.29 -20.50 13.96
N GLN A 272 -1.57 -20.75 13.75
CA GLN A 272 -2.09 -21.98 13.14
C GLN A 272 -2.60 -21.78 11.70
N TRP A 273 -2.55 -20.55 11.17
CA TRP A 273 -3.05 -20.28 9.81
C TRP A 273 -2.20 -20.91 8.70
N GLY A 274 -0.93 -21.23 8.98
CA GLY A 274 -0.04 -21.87 8.03
C GLY A 274 -0.05 -21.19 6.65
N ARG A 275 -0.33 -21.96 5.60
CA ARG A 275 -0.40 -21.52 4.21
C ARG A 275 -1.81 -21.13 3.73
N HIS A 276 -2.83 -21.16 4.58
CA HIS A 276 -4.22 -20.98 4.14
C HIS A 276 -4.44 -19.69 3.34
N PHE A 277 -3.85 -18.57 3.76
CA PHE A 277 -3.96 -17.30 3.03
C PHE A 277 -3.28 -17.34 1.66
N ILE A 278 -2.16 -18.06 1.53
CA ILE A 278 -1.50 -18.27 0.23
C ILE A 278 -2.39 -19.13 -0.66
N GLU A 279 -2.87 -20.27 -0.16
CA GLU A 279 -3.73 -21.21 -0.90
C GLU A 279 -5.02 -20.54 -1.39
N LEU A 280 -5.67 -19.71 -0.55
CA LEU A 280 -6.85 -18.95 -0.96
C LEU A 280 -6.53 -17.91 -2.03
N SER A 281 -5.37 -17.25 -1.93
CA SER A 281 -4.92 -16.30 -2.95
C SER A 281 -4.66 -17.00 -4.29
N GLU A 282 -4.09 -18.21 -4.26
CA GLU A 282 -3.87 -19.05 -5.44
C GLU A 282 -5.19 -19.45 -6.09
N LYS A 283 -6.20 -19.86 -5.29
CA LYS A 283 -7.56 -20.13 -5.78
C LYS A 283 -8.20 -18.91 -6.43
N ILE A 284 -8.06 -17.72 -5.85
CA ILE A 284 -8.55 -16.47 -6.45
C ILE A 284 -7.94 -16.25 -7.85
N LEU A 285 -6.66 -16.60 -8.06
CA LEU A 285 -6.02 -16.49 -9.37
C LEU A 285 -6.57 -17.47 -10.41
N GLU A 286 -7.10 -18.61 -9.97
CA GLU A 286 -7.69 -19.65 -10.84
C GLU A 286 -9.15 -19.35 -11.22
N MET A 287 -9.85 -18.52 -10.45
CA MET A 287 -11.23 -18.12 -10.74
C MET A 287 -11.35 -17.37 -12.08
N ASP A 288 -12.51 -17.51 -12.72
CA ASP A 288 -12.88 -16.74 -13.93
C ASP A 288 -13.28 -15.31 -13.55
N LEU A 289 -12.27 -14.52 -13.20
CA LEU A 289 -12.39 -13.12 -12.77
C LEU A 289 -11.41 -12.26 -13.57
N SER A 290 -11.78 -10.99 -13.76
CA SER A 290 -10.86 -10.01 -14.33
C SER A 290 -9.61 -9.80 -13.46
N VAL A 291 -8.54 -9.29 -14.06
CA VAL A 291 -7.30 -8.93 -13.32
C VAL A 291 -7.61 -7.95 -12.19
N LYS A 292 -8.56 -7.04 -12.39
CA LYS A 292 -8.97 -6.07 -11.37
C LYS A 292 -9.66 -6.75 -10.19
N GLU A 293 -10.64 -7.62 -10.45
CA GLU A 293 -11.38 -8.33 -9.39
C GLU A 293 -10.45 -9.26 -8.59
N LYS A 294 -9.50 -9.93 -9.26
CA LYS A 294 -8.46 -10.73 -8.59
C LYS A 294 -7.60 -9.88 -7.67
N SER A 295 -7.16 -8.72 -8.14
CA SER A 295 -6.39 -7.77 -7.34
C SER A 295 -7.18 -7.27 -6.13
N GLU A 296 -8.45 -6.92 -6.30
CA GLU A 296 -9.32 -6.47 -5.21
C GLU A 296 -9.51 -7.58 -4.15
N LYS A 297 -9.84 -8.81 -4.56
CA LYS A 297 -9.97 -9.95 -3.63
C LYS A 297 -8.67 -10.27 -2.88
N ILE A 298 -7.50 -10.20 -3.54
CA ILE A 298 -6.20 -10.39 -2.90
C ILE A 298 -5.93 -9.30 -1.83
N ILE A 299 -6.25 -8.04 -2.14
CA ILE A 299 -6.10 -6.93 -1.19
C ILE A 299 -6.99 -7.16 0.03
N SER A 300 -8.24 -7.57 -0.17
CA SER A 300 -9.19 -7.80 0.92
C SER A 300 -8.82 -9.01 1.76
N LEU A 301 -8.33 -10.07 1.13
CA LEU A 301 -7.80 -11.23 1.84
C LEU A 301 -6.58 -10.85 2.71
N GLU A 302 -5.66 -10.02 2.20
CA GLU A 302 -4.55 -9.48 3.01
C GLU A 302 -5.02 -8.57 4.14
N SER A 303 -6.08 -7.80 3.89
CA SER A 303 -6.65 -6.87 4.87
C SER A 303 -7.27 -7.61 6.03
N LEU A 304 -8.10 -8.63 5.77
CA LEU A 304 -8.68 -9.53 6.79
C LEU A 304 -7.59 -10.29 7.54
N ARG A 305 -6.57 -10.79 6.83
CA ARG A 305 -5.38 -11.41 7.46
C ARG A 305 -4.71 -10.45 8.44
N ALA A 306 -4.47 -9.20 8.03
CA ALA A 306 -3.79 -8.22 8.86
C ALA A 306 -4.62 -7.83 10.09
N ILE A 307 -5.95 -7.70 9.94
CA ILE A 307 -6.87 -7.46 11.06
C ILE A 307 -6.85 -8.64 12.03
N GLY A 308 -6.98 -9.87 11.53
CA GLY A 308 -7.01 -11.08 12.36
C GLY A 308 -5.73 -11.33 13.18
N LYS A 309 -4.60 -10.76 12.75
CA LYS A 309 -3.34 -10.84 13.52
C LYS A 309 -3.37 -9.99 14.79
N LYS A 310 -4.31 -9.06 14.91
CA LYS A 310 -4.31 -8.02 15.94
C LYS A 310 -5.64 -7.86 16.68
N CYS A 311 -6.76 -8.26 16.07
CA CYS A 311 -8.07 -8.12 16.70
C CYS A 311 -8.24 -9.06 17.89
N ASP A 312 -9.25 -8.76 18.72
CA ASP A 312 -9.69 -9.67 19.76
C ASP A 312 -10.10 -11.02 19.13
N PRO A 313 -9.71 -12.17 19.71
CA PRO A 313 -10.13 -13.50 19.25
C PRO A 313 -11.64 -13.66 19.05
N GLN A 314 -12.47 -12.94 19.81
CA GLN A 314 -13.94 -12.95 19.66
C GLN A 314 -14.41 -12.40 18.31
N MET A 315 -13.57 -11.65 17.60
CA MET A 315 -13.88 -11.08 16.27
C MET A 315 -13.50 -12.03 15.13
N LEU A 316 -12.70 -13.08 15.38
CA LEU A 316 -12.25 -14.02 14.34
C LEU A 316 -13.40 -14.71 13.58
N PRO A 317 -14.54 -15.07 14.21
CA PRO A 317 -15.68 -15.63 13.46
C PRO A 317 -16.23 -14.69 12.38
N LEU A 318 -16.24 -13.38 12.62
CA LEU A 318 -16.65 -12.39 11.61
C LEU A 318 -15.67 -12.36 10.43
N LEU A 319 -14.37 -12.43 10.71
CA LEU A 319 -13.36 -12.55 9.65
C LEU A 319 -13.50 -13.84 8.86
N GLY A 320 -13.87 -14.95 9.51
CA GLY A 320 -14.19 -16.21 8.83
C GLY A 320 -15.33 -16.06 7.83
N GLY A 321 -16.43 -15.43 8.24
CA GLY A 321 -17.54 -15.11 7.34
C GLY A 321 -17.13 -14.19 6.18
N GLY A 322 -16.29 -13.19 6.46
CA GLY A 322 -15.74 -12.29 5.43
C GLY A 322 -14.83 -13.00 4.43
N ILE A 323 -14.02 -13.97 4.87
CA ILE A 323 -13.15 -14.76 3.99
C ILE A 323 -13.97 -15.66 3.06
N GLU A 324 -14.99 -16.34 3.58
CA GLU A 324 -15.88 -17.18 2.77
C GLU A 324 -16.67 -16.34 1.75
N ALA A 325 -17.06 -15.10 2.11
CA ALA A 325 -17.71 -14.20 1.16
C ALA A 325 -16.78 -13.71 0.03
N LEU A 326 -15.46 -13.78 0.22
CA LEU A 326 -14.46 -13.42 -0.79
C LEU A 326 -14.09 -14.56 -1.73
N CYS A 327 -14.28 -15.83 -1.32
CA CYS A 327 -13.81 -17.01 -2.05
C CYS A 327 -14.94 -17.71 -2.81
#